data_AF-A0A1W9PID1-F1
#
_entry.id   AF-A0A1W9PID1-F1
#
_cell.length_a   1.000
_cell.length_b   1.000
_cell.length_c   1.000
_cell.angle_alpha   90.00
_cell.angle_beta   90.00
_cell.angle_gamma   90.00
#
_symmetry.space_group_name_H-M   'P 1'
#
loop_
_entity.id
_entity.type
_entity.pdbx_description
1 polymer ?
#
loop_
_entity_poly.entity_id
_entity_poly.type
_entity_poly.pdbx_seq_one_letter_code
_entity_poly.pdbx_strand_id
1 'polypeptide(L)'
;MHSNRNGSVNNEISANQPAIFVHSVIVAHLLAERGVRPAIVAGHSLGEYSALVGAQAISFEDGLQLVKLRGELMQQAGNRNPGTMAAILGLKTEQVTAICREAEDAGVVVPANFNSPEQVVISGSITGVHKAMELAKTKGAKRVVELVVQEKFFVACSGVLIVRPFVKQWEL
;
A
#
# COMPACT_ATOMS: atom_id res chain seq x y z
N MET A 1 -31.24 3.55 -30.22
CA MET A 1 -30.06 4.05 -29.49
C MET A 1 -30.34 3.96 -27.99
N HIS A 2 -30.10 2.78 -27.40
CA HIS A 2 -30.18 2.60 -25.94
C HIS A 2 -28.78 2.78 -25.38
N SER A 3 -28.53 3.90 -24.69
CA SER A 3 -27.29 4.14 -23.97
C SER A 3 -27.22 3.19 -22.77
N ASN A 4 -26.20 2.33 -22.77
CA ASN A 4 -25.95 1.39 -21.71
C ASN A 4 -25.44 2.16 -20.47
N ARG A 5 -26.35 2.45 -19.52
CA ARG A 5 -26.06 3.03 -18.20
C ARG A 5 -25.51 1.97 -17.25
N ASN A 6 -24.42 1.31 -17.64
CA ASN A 6 -23.56 0.65 -16.66
C ASN A 6 -22.48 1.67 -16.30
N GLY A 7 -22.72 2.42 -15.21
CA GLY A 7 -21.68 3.21 -14.59
C GLY A 7 -20.57 2.27 -14.14
N SER A 8 -19.53 2.12 -14.96
CA SER A 8 -18.29 1.51 -14.50
C SER A 8 -17.80 2.38 -13.34
N VAL A 9 -17.78 1.82 -12.14
CA VAL A 9 -16.98 2.42 -11.07
C VAL A 9 -15.56 2.48 -11.64
N ASN A 10 -15.06 3.70 -11.87
CA ASN A 10 -13.73 3.93 -12.41
C ASN A 10 -12.72 3.44 -11.36
N ASN A 11 -12.31 2.18 -11.46
CA ASN A 11 -11.40 1.54 -10.51
C ASN A 11 -9.92 1.88 -10.80
N GLU A 12 -9.66 2.96 -11.52
CA GLU A 12 -8.30 3.43 -11.83
C GLU A 12 -7.61 3.92 -10.56
N ILE A 13 -6.32 3.59 -10.37
CA ILE A 13 -5.57 4.03 -9.18
C ILE A 13 -5.48 5.57 -9.13
N SER A 14 -5.38 6.21 -10.29
CA SER A 14 -5.43 7.67 -10.46
C SER A 14 -6.72 8.30 -9.90
N ALA A 15 -7.85 7.61 -9.99
CA ALA A 15 -9.14 8.09 -9.50
C ALA A 15 -9.39 7.69 -8.02
N ASN A 16 -9.00 6.49 -7.63
CA ASN A 16 -9.25 5.95 -6.30
C ASN A 16 -8.46 6.67 -5.19
N GLN A 17 -7.21 7.04 -5.46
CA GLN A 17 -6.37 7.67 -4.45
C GLN A 17 -6.92 9.05 -4.00
N PRO A 18 -7.25 9.98 -4.91
CA PRO A 18 -7.90 11.24 -4.54
C PRO A 18 -9.22 11.03 -3.78
N ALA A 19 -10.05 10.08 -4.22
CA ALA A 19 -11.33 9.81 -3.58
C ALA A 19 -11.18 9.38 -2.11
N ILE A 20 -10.26 8.45 -1.83
CA ILE A 20 -9.98 8.00 -0.46
C ILE A 20 -9.39 9.16 0.37
N PHE A 21 -8.46 9.92 -0.19
CA PHE A 21 -7.86 11.07 0.50
C PHE A 21 -8.91 12.12 0.91
N VAL A 22 -9.77 12.53 -0.03
CA VAL A 22 -10.83 13.52 0.22
C VAL A 22 -11.79 13.02 1.28
N HIS A 23 -12.23 11.76 1.18
CA HIS A 23 -13.10 11.15 2.17
C HIS A 23 -12.46 11.17 3.57
N SER A 24 -11.20 10.76 3.69
CA SER A 24 -10.49 10.75 4.97
C SER A 24 -10.33 12.14 5.58
N VAL A 25 -10.01 13.17 4.77
CA VAL A 25 -9.88 14.55 5.26
C VAL A 25 -11.24 15.10 5.70
N ILE A 26 -12.32 14.82 4.97
CA ILE A 26 -13.68 15.24 5.36
C ILE A 26 -14.06 14.62 6.71
N VAL A 27 -13.82 13.31 6.90
CA VAL A 27 -14.11 12.64 8.17
C VAL A 27 -13.31 13.28 9.32
N ALA A 28 -12.01 13.55 9.10
CA ALA A 28 -11.18 14.21 10.11
C ALA A 28 -11.70 15.62 10.45
N HIS A 29 -12.14 16.38 9.45
CA HIS A 29 -12.73 17.71 9.65
C HIS A 29 -14.03 17.65 10.46
N LEU A 30 -14.95 16.73 10.12
CA LEU A 30 -16.21 16.53 10.84
C LEU A 30 -16.02 16.07 12.29
N LEU A 31 -14.95 15.32 12.58
CA LEU A 31 -14.56 14.97 13.95
C LEU A 31 -14.02 16.18 14.69
N ALA A 32 -13.25 17.04 14.03
CA ALA A 32 -12.78 18.29 14.61
C ALA A 32 -13.93 19.26 14.93
N GLU A 33 -14.95 19.36 14.09
CA GLU A 33 -16.16 20.14 14.41
C GLU A 33 -16.88 19.63 15.68
N ARG A 34 -16.77 18.32 15.95
CA ARG A 34 -17.31 17.66 17.15
C ARG A 34 -16.38 17.71 18.36
N GLY A 35 -15.31 18.50 18.30
CA GLY A 35 -14.40 18.71 19.42
C GLY A 35 -13.28 17.66 19.56
N VAL A 36 -13.16 16.71 18.63
CA VAL A 36 -12.02 15.77 18.62
C VAL A 36 -10.75 16.53 18.24
N ARG A 37 -9.71 16.43 19.08
CA ARG A 37 -8.40 17.08 18.87
C ARG A 37 -7.30 16.03 19.11
N PRO A 38 -6.86 15.30 18.08
CA PRO A 38 -5.82 14.30 18.26
C PRO A 38 -4.49 14.98 18.59
N ALA A 39 -3.77 14.45 19.58
CA ALA A 39 -2.40 14.88 19.86
C ALA A 39 -1.39 14.35 18.83
N ILE A 40 -1.73 13.22 18.19
CA ILE A 40 -0.90 12.53 17.19
C ILE A 40 -1.81 12.01 16.09
N VAL A 41 -1.37 12.12 14.85
CA VAL A 41 -2.00 11.53 13.67
C VAL A 41 -0.99 10.68 12.92
N ALA A 42 -1.46 9.61 12.29
CA ALA A 42 -0.64 8.72 11.47
C ALA A 42 -1.50 8.14 10.35
N GLY A 43 -0.85 7.78 9.24
CA GLY A 43 -1.51 7.18 8.09
C GLY A 43 -0.63 6.15 7.41
N HIS A 44 -1.24 5.08 6.91
CA HIS A 44 -0.53 4.02 6.21
C HIS A 44 -0.60 4.24 4.70
N SER A 45 0.55 4.27 4.01
CA SER A 45 0.63 4.47 2.56
C SER A 45 -0.11 5.76 2.14
N LEU A 46 -1.17 5.67 1.33
CA LEU A 46 -1.98 6.83 0.95
C LEU A 46 -2.51 7.63 2.16
N GLY A 47 -2.79 6.97 3.29
CA GLY A 47 -3.32 7.64 4.47
C GLY A 47 -2.36 8.67 5.08
N GLU A 48 -1.06 8.59 4.78
CA GLU A 48 -0.05 9.54 5.28
C GLU A 48 -0.36 10.97 4.82
N TYR A 49 -0.83 11.16 3.60
CA TYR A 49 -1.24 12.48 3.09
C TYR A 49 -2.43 13.05 3.86
N SER A 50 -3.44 12.22 4.16
CA SER A 50 -4.57 12.65 4.99
C SER A 50 -4.13 12.98 6.42
N ALA A 51 -3.17 12.24 6.97
CA ALA A 51 -2.59 12.54 8.28
C ALA A 51 -1.81 13.85 8.27
N LEU A 52 -1.01 14.13 7.22
CA LEU A 52 -0.29 15.40 7.08
C LEU A 52 -1.23 16.61 7.00
N VAL A 53 -2.35 16.49 6.27
CA VAL A 53 -3.40 17.52 6.26
C VAL A 53 -4.07 17.66 7.62
N GLY A 54 -4.38 16.54 8.28
CA GLY A 54 -4.94 16.54 9.64
C GLY A 54 -4.01 17.18 10.69
N ALA A 55 -2.70 17.05 10.50
CA ALA A 55 -1.66 17.71 11.30
C ALA A 55 -1.40 19.17 10.89
N GLN A 56 -2.07 19.67 9.85
CA GLN A 56 -1.83 20.99 9.25
C GLN A 56 -0.39 21.17 8.74
N ALA A 57 0.31 20.09 8.42
CA ALA A 57 1.68 20.13 7.88
C ALA A 57 1.69 20.51 6.39
N ILE A 58 0.62 20.22 5.67
CA ILE A 58 0.37 20.64 4.28
C ILE A 58 -1.08 21.09 4.13
N SER A 59 -1.36 21.91 3.11
CA SER A 59 -2.73 22.32 2.77
C SER A 59 -3.55 21.16 2.19
N PHE A 60 -4.88 21.28 2.19
CA PHE A 60 -5.74 20.31 1.53
C PHE A 60 -5.47 20.27 0.01
N GLU A 61 -5.29 21.43 -0.59
CA GLU A 61 -5.04 21.62 -2.02
C GLU A 61 -3.73 20.94 -2.44
N ASP A 62 -2.65 21.16 -1.69
CA ASP A 62 -1.35 20.51 -1.94
C ASP A 62 -1.47 19.00 -1.75
N GLY A 63 -2.13 18.55 -0.68
CA GLY A 63 -2.37 17.13 -0.43
C GLY A 63 -3.14 16.46 -1.58
N LEU A 64 -4.18 17.12 -2.10
CA LEU A 64 -4.98 16.62 -3.22
C LEU A 64 -4.16 16.52 -4.51
N GLN A 65 -3.36 17.54 -4.82
CA GLN A 65 -2.47 17.53 -5.98
C GLN A 65 -1.42 16.42 -5.89
N LEU A 66 -0.78 16.25 -4.72
CA LEU A 66 0.20 15.21 -4.48
C LEU A 66 -0.40 13.81 -4.63
N VAL A 67 -1.58 13.58 -4.05
CA VAL A 67 -2.27 12.29 -4.11
C VAL A 67 -2.70 11.95 -5.54
N LYS A 68 -3.20 12.94 -6.30
CA LYS A 68 -3.52 12.76 -7.72
C LYS A 68 -2.29 12.35 -8.52
N LEU A 69 -1.20 13.12 -8.41
CA LEU A 69 0.05 12.84 -9.10
C LEU A 69 0.61 11.47 -8.71
N ARG A 70 0.55 11.10 -7.43
CA ARG A 70 0.94 9.78 -6.93
C ARG A 70 0.13 8.67 -7.61
N GLY A 71 -1.18 8.83 -7.71
CA GLY A 71 -2.06 7.88 -8.39
C GLY A 71 -1.69 7.69 -9.86
N GLU A 72 -1.47 8.78 -10.59
CA GLU A 72 -1.07 8.77 -11.99
C GLU A 72 0.29 8.11 -12.20
N LEU A 73 1.30 8.44 -11.38
CA LEU A 73 2.64 7.87 -11.48
C LEU A 73 2.66 6.37 -11.14
N MET A 74 1.92 5.95 -10.11
CA MET A 74 1.80 4.53 -9.75
C MET A 74 1.11 3.73 -10.87
N GLN A 75 0.08 4.29 -11.48
CA GLN A 75 -0.62 3.71 -12.63
C GLN A 75 0.32 3.55 -13.84
N GLN A 76 1.03 4.62 -14.20
CA GLN A 76 2.00 4.59 -15.31
C GLN A 76 3.12 3.57 -15.06
N ALA A 77 3.62 3.51 -13.83
CA ALA A 77 4.62 2.53 -13.42
C ALA A 77 4.13 1.09 -13.55
N GLY A 78 2.92 0.78 -13.08
CA GLY A 78 2.32 -0.56 -13.16
C GLY A 78 2.05 -1.00 -14.60
N ASN A 79 1.65 -0.06 -15.46
CA ASN A 79 1.49 -0.29 -16.89
C ASN A 79 2.83 -0.57 -17.60
N ARG A 80 3.90 0.13 -17.23
CA ARG A 80 5.23 -0.04 -17.81
C ARG A 80 5.91 -1.34 -17.38
N ASN A 81 5.79 -1.69 -16.09
CA ASN A 81 6.43 -2.86 -15.50
C ASN A 81 5.42 -3.70 -14.72
N PRO A 82 4.74 -4.65 -15.39
CA PRO A 82 3.81 -5.57 -14.77
C PRO A 82 4.40 -6.39 -13.60
N GLY A 83 3.94 -6.13 -12.36
CA GLY A 83 4.16 -6.96 -11.18
C GLY A 83 2.90 -7.60 -10.57
N THR A 84 3.04 -8.22 -9.41
CA THR A 84 1.92 -8.66 -8.56
C THR A 84 2.29 -8.50 -7.10
N MET A 85 1.31 -8.74 -6.21
CA MET A 85 1.49 -8.66 -4.76
C MET A 85 0.83 -9.87 -4.08
N ALA A 86 1.37 -10.30 -2.95
CA ALA A 86 0.77 -11.35 -2.15
C ALA A 86 0.87 -11.04 -0.65
N ALA A 87 -0.18 -11.36 0.11
CA ALA A 87 -0.15 -11.34 1.56
C ALA A 87 0.28 -12.71 2.10
N ILE A 88 1.31 -12.71 2.95
CA ILE A 88 1.83 -13.87 3.67
C ILE A 88 1.44 -13.73 5.15
N LEU A 89 0.71 -14.71 5.67
CA LEU A 89 0.20 -14.71 7.05
C LEU A 89 0.77 -15.90 7.83
N GLY A 90 1.11 -15.67 9.09
CA GLY A 90 1.56 -16.68 10.03
C GLY A 90 3.05 -16.99 9.99
N LEU A 91 3.85 -16.16 9.31
CA LEU A 91 5.32 -16.22 9.32
C LEU A 91 5.88 -14.92 9.87
N LYS A 92 6.99 -15.01 10.60
CA LYS A 92 7.70 -13.82 11.09
C LYS A 92 8.30 -13.04 9.93
N THR A 93 8.45 -11.73 10.13
CA THR A 93 9.04 -10.80 9.16
C THR A 93 10.39 -11.26 8.61
N GLU A 94 11.24 -11.83 9.45
CA GLU A 94 12.57 -12.32 9.06
C GLU A 94 12.47 -13.54 8.15
N GLN A 95 11.49 -14.42 8.39
CA GLN A 95 11.25 -15.60 7.56
C GLN A 95 10.74 -15.19 6.18
N VAL A 96 9.81 -14.23 6.10
CA VAL A 96 9.32 -13.71 4.82
C VAL A 96 10.45 -13.02 4.04
N THR A 97 11.31 -12.26 4.73
CA THR A 97 12.49 -11.64 4.10
C THR A 97 13.45 -12.69 3.53
N ALA A 98 13.69 -13.78 4.25
CA ALA A 98 14.51 -14.89 3.76
C ALA A 98 13.87 -15.61 2.56
N ILE A 99 12.54 -15.79 2.58
CA ILE A 99 11.79 -16.36 1.46
C ILE A 99 11.93 -15.50 0.20
N CYS A 100 11.84 -14.17 0.31
CA CYS A 100 12.01 -13.28 -0.83
C CYS A 100 13.42 -13.41 -1.44
N ARG A 101 14.47 -13.53 -0.61
CA ARG A 101 15.84 -13.77 -1.08
C ARG A 101 15.98 -15.12 -1.78
N GLU A 102 15.41 -16.19 -1.22
CA GLU A 102 15.43 -17.52 -1.85
C GLU A 102 14.66 -17.57 -3.17
N ALA A 103 13.69 -16.68 -3.37
CA ALA A 103 12.93 -16.55 -4.61
C ALA A 103 13.58 -15.63 -5.65
N GLU A 104 14.71 -14.98 -5.35
CA GLU A 104 15.28 -13.92 -6.20
C GLU A 104 15.70 -14.41 -7.60
N ASP A 105 16.14 -15.68 -7.71
CA ASP A 105 16.49 -16.32 -8.97
C ASP A 105 15.30 -16.46 -9.93
N ALA A 106 14.08 -16.52 -9.41
CA ALA A 106 12.86 -16.59 -10.22
C ALA A 106 12.39 -15.20 -10.69
N GLY A 107 12.91 -14.13 -10.09
CA GLY A 107 12.57 -12.75 -10.40
C GLY A 107 12.55 -11.85 -9.16
N VAL A 108 12.49 -10.54 -9.40
CA VAL A 108 12.49 -9.53 -8.32
C VAL A 108 11.29 -9.74 -7.41
N VAL A 109 11.51 -9.93 -6.11
CA VAL A 109 10.45 -9.98 -5.09
C VAL A 109 11.01 -9.47 -3.77
N VAL A 110 10.24 -8.61 -3.09
CA VAL A 110 10.65 -8.02 -1.82
C VAL A 110 9.45 -7.87 -0.87
N PRO A 111 9.68 -7.82 0.45
CA PRO A 111 8.67 -7.35 1.39
C PRO A 111 8.30 -5.89 1.11
N ALA A 112 7.00 -5.61 1.02
CA ALA A 112 6.44 -4.32 0.66
C ALA A 112 5.69 -3.64 1.81
N ASN A 113 4.95 -4.42 2.62
CA ASN A 113 4.27 -3.89 3.80
C ASN A 113 4.43 -4.85 4.98
N PHE A 114 4.93 -4.33 6.10
CA PHE A 114 4.98 -5.02 7.38
C PHE A 114 3.78 -4.60 8.21
N ASN A 115 2.64 -5.26 7.99
CA ASN A 115 1.37 -4.86 8.61
C ASN A 115 1.26 -5.32 10.06
N SER A 116 1.84 -6.47 10.38
CA SER A 116 1.94 -7.00 11.74
C SER A 116 3.13 -7.96 11.86
N PRO A 117 3.52 -8.41 13.07
CA PRO A 117 4.62 -9.35 13.24
C PRO A 117 4.50 -10.64 12.42
N GLU A 118 3.26 -11.07 12.13
CA GLU A 118 2.96 -12.28 11.36
C GLU A 118 2.20 -11.99 10.04
N GLN A 119 2.10 -10.74 9.59
CA GLN A 119 1.46 -10.39 8.32
C GLN A 119 2.37 -9.46 7.52
N VAL A 120 2.89 -9.99 6.42
CA VAL A 120 3.74 -9.25 5.48
C VAL A 120 3.15 -9.35 4.08
N VAL A 121 3.04 -8.22 3.41
CA VAL A 121 2.76 -8.18 1.97
C VAL A 121 4.08 -8.15 1.23
N ILE A 122 4.22 -9.03 0.24
CA ILE A 122 5.35 -9.05 -0.70
C ILE A 122 4.88 -8.53 -2.06
N SER A 123 5.79 -7.96 -2.83
CA SER A 123 5.52 -7.57 -4.22
C SER A 123 6.77 -7.58 -5.08
N GLY A 124 6.55 -7.63 -6.38
CA GLY A 124 7.63 -7.88 -7.33
C GLY A 124 7.12 -8.37 -8.67
N SER A 125 7.98 -9.05 -9.43
CA SER A 125 7.59 -9.70 -10.68
C SER A 125 6.61 -10.82 -10.38
N ILE A 126 5.76 -11.13 -11.36
CA ILE A 126 4.78 -12.22 -11.24
C ILE A 126 5.48 -13.53 -10.85
N THR A 127 6.58 -13.86 -11.53
CA THR A 127 7.36 -15.08 -11.28
C THR A 127 8.03 -15.10 -9.90
N GLY A 128 8.60 -13.98 -9.46
CA GLY A 128 9.26 -13.88 -8.15
C GLY A 128 8.26 -14.00 -7.00
N VAL A 129 7.11 -13.30 -7.10
CA VAL A 129 6.05 -13.38 -6.10
C VAL A 129 5.43 -14.77 -6.05
N HIS A 130 5.13 -15.39 -7.19
CA HIS A 130 4.60 -16.76 -7.22
C HIS A 130 5.59 -17.77 -6.63
N LYS A 131 6.90 -17.65 -6.94
CA LYS A 131 7.92 -18.49 -6.30
C LYS A 131 7.96 -18.30 -4.78
N ALA A 132 7.94 -17.05 -4.31
CA ALA A 132 7.91 -16.74 -2.88
C ALA A 132 6.65 -17.25 -2.19
N MET A 133 5.49 -17.21 -2.87
CA MET A 133 4.24 -17.77 -2.36
C MET A 133 4.34 -19.29 -2.13
N GLU A 134 4.91 -20.04 -3.06
CA GLU A 134 5.12 -21.49 -2.91
C GLU A 134 6.10 -21.80 -1.77
N LEU A 135 7.22 -21.07 -1.70
CA LEU A 135 8.17 -21.19 -0.59
C LEU A 135 7.50 -20.87 0.76
N ALA A 136 6.68 -19.83 0.84
CA ALA A 136 5.96 -19.49 2.06
C ALA A 136 5.02 -20.61 2.53
N LYS A 137 4.28 -21.24 1.60
CA LYS A 137 3.44 -22.41 1.93
C LYS A 137 4.26 -23.57 2.49
N THR A 138 5.37 -23.92 1.83
CA THR A 138 6.24 -25.03 2.28
C THR A 138 6.89 -24.75 3.64
N LYS A 139 7.15 -23.48 3.97
CA LYS A 139 7.71 -23.05 5.26
C LYS A 139 6.67 -22.81 6.35
N GLY A 140 5.41 -23.21 6.13
CA GLY A 140 4.38 -23.22 7.16
C GLY A 140 3.59 -21.92 7.30
N ALA A 141 3.51 -21.09 6.25
CA ALA A 141 2.58 -19.96 6.26
C ALA A 141 1.15 -20.46 6.48
N LYS A 142 0.44 -19.84 7.44
CA LYS A 142 -0.98 -20.14 7.74
C LYS A 142 -1.86 -19.85 6.54
N ARG A 143 -1.56 -18.77 5.81
CA ARG A 143 -2.29 -18.38 4.61
C ARG A 143 -1.38 -17.58 3.67
N VAL A 144 -1.54 -17.81 2.38
CA VAL A 144 -0.87 -17.08 1.30
C VAL A 144 -1.94 -16.66 0.30
N VAL A 145 -2.09 -15.36 0.08
CA VAL A 145 -3.17 -14.79 -0.75
C VAL A 145 -2.57 -13.85 -1.78
N GLU A 146 -2.71 -14.18 -3.05
CA GLU A 146 -2.42 -13.22 -4.12
C GLU A 146 -3.45 -12.09 -4.07
N LEU A 147 -2.98 -10.85 -4.09
CA LEU A 147 -3.82 -9.68 -3.99
C LEU A 147 -4.24 -9.25 -5.40
N VAL A 148 -5.56 -9.14 -5.61
CA VAL A 148 -6.11 -8.54 -6.82
C VAL A 148 -5.96 -7.04 -6.71
N VAL A 149 -4.80 -6.54 -7.09
CA VAL A 149 -4.55 -5.12 -7.31
C VAL A 149 -4.75 -4.83 -8.80
N GLN A 150 -5.60 -3.85 -9.12
CA GLN A 150 -5.97 -3.53 -10.50
C GLN A 150 -4.74 -3.18 -11.35
N GLU A 151 -3.75 -2.57 -10.70
CA GLU A 151 -2.45 -2.27 -11.28
C GLU A 151 -1.43 -3.29 -10.81
N LYS A 152 -0.73 -3.88 -11.77
CA LYS A 152 0.37 -4.82 -11.58
C LYS A 152 1.54 -4.12 -10.90
N PHE A 153 1.42 -3.88 -9.60
CA PHE A 153 2.33 -3.04 -8.82
C PHE A 153 3.69 -3.73 -8.69
N PHE A 154 4.73 -3.07 -9.23
CA PHE A 154 6.11 -3.52 -9.16
C PHE A 154 6.94 -2.56 -8.32
N VAL A 155 7.73 -3.11 -7.38
CA VAL A 155 8.41 -2.34 -6.33
C VAL A 155 9.49 -1.38 -6.85
N ALA A 156 9.99 -1.54 -8.08
CA ALA A 156 10.99 -0.58 -8.58
C ALA A 156 10.47 0.86 -8.74
N CYS A 157 9.15 1.10 -8.65
CA CYS A 157 8.59 2.45 -8.67
C CYS A 157 8.14 3.00 -7.31
N SER A 158 8.26 2.22 -6.23
CA SER A 158 8.11 2.73 -4.87
C SER A 158 9.48 2.90 -4.28
N GLY A 159 10.03 4.12 -4.37
CA GLY A 159 11.09 4.55 -3.47
C GLY A 159 10.76 4.04 -2.08
N VAL A 160 11.64 3.17 -1.59
CA VAL A 160 11.58 2.44 -0.33
C VAL A 160 11.03 3.33 0.79
N LEU A 161 9.73 3.27 1.07
CA LEU A 161 9.18 3.68 2.37
C LEU A 161 9.31 2.47 3.30
N ILE A 162 10.56 2.15 3.62
CA ILE A 162 10.87 1.42 4.83
C ILE A 162 10.38 2.28 5.98
N VAL A 163 9.21 1.95 6.51
CA VAL A 163 8.86 2.30 7.88
C VAL A 163 9.66 1.36 8.78
N ARG A 164 10.96 1.65 8.97
CA ARG A 164 11.74 1.14 10.11
C ARG A 164 11.92 2.28 11.10
N PRO A 165 11.80 1.99 12.39
CA PRO A 165 10.53 1.83 13.07
C PRO A 165 10.19 3.13 13.82
N PHE A 166 8.96 3.61 13.66
CA PHE A 166 8.33 4.63 14.51
C PHE A 166 8.09 4.13 15.96
N VAL A 167 8.78 3.06 16.37
CA VAL A 167 8.62 2.33 17.65
C VAL A 167 9.81 2.58 18.59
N LYS A 168 10.91 3.22 18.15
CA LYS A 168 12.09 3.49 19.02
C LYS A 168 12.10 4.85 19.71
N GLN A 169 11.03 5.65 19.63
CA GLN A 169 10.93 6.96 20.30
C GLN A 169 9.93 7.01 21.46
N TRP A 170 9.46 5.85 21.96
CA TRP A 170 8.50 5.78 23.08
C TRP A 170 9.01 5.01 24.31
N GLU A 171 10.32 4.79 24.44
CA GLU A 171 10.90 4.43 25.75
C GLU A 171 11.26 5.72 26.49
N LEU A 172 10.30 6.20 27.30
CA LEU A 172 10.58 6.94 28.53
C LEU A 172 10.84 5.93 29.65
#